data_AF-A0A8J2Q754-F1
#
_entry.id   AF-A0A8J2Q754-F1
#
_cell.length_a   1.000
_cell.length_b   1.000
_cell.length_c   1.000
_cell.angle_alpha   90.00
_cell.angle_beta   90.00
_cell.angle_gamma   90.00
#
_symmetry.space_group_name_H-M   'P 1'
#
loop_
_entity.id
_entity.type
_entity.pdbx_description
1 polymer ?
#
loop_
_entity_poly.entity_id
_entity_poly.type
_entity_poly.pdbx_seq_one_letter_code
_entity_poly.pdbx_strand_id
1 'polypeptide(L)'
;MCTKTQGSLPPASSTSGAATPASNPIPISLLAKGIAFADEDENSQSDDGTVSIRLEPDHQGKFGFNVKGGCDMGCPVLVSRVAPGTPADQGYPRLNEGDQLIQINGKDTQMMIHRDIVNSIRHAATVRKELVLRVRQNVYSTEDFEEPAFQYVPDVPLLHMMTGTDDPGVQTALSSSMLLLAEALESDSISRQFDLVFRRKPGLSCEVAKSAENVTKNRYRDITPYDGTRVVLNSCPSGDYINANYVTMEIAASGIVNRYIATQGPLSTTSSDFWIMVWETQSPLIVMLTPICEHGRVKCHPYWPQHLNSSVIYHNLQVTTIQERNLPLWIHREFQIKNLETDEERVVVQLMYQSWPDHGVPDEPLSFIRFIEEVRKARIGTVEPTIVHCSAGIGRTGVLILMETAECLIEANQPVYPLDIVTQMRLQRPLMIQTPSQYRFVCECVLKVYQKGMIRPLPEFCIQGNSPPSQLTGPSLGSRARAFCSSWFNNNIQQQLHNGGSHA
;
A
#
# COMPACT_ATOMS: atom_id res chain seq x y z
N MET A 1 1.21 -67.52 -29.96
CA MET A 1 0.41 -67.71 -28.73
C MET A 1 0.10 -66.31 -28.20
N CYS A 2 -1.13 -65.81 -28.31
CA CYS A 2 -2.24 -65.99 -27.34
C CYS A 2 -1.98 -65.26 -26.01
N THR A 3 -2.85 -64.43 -25.40
CA THR A 3 -4.19 -63.87 -25.72
C THR A 3 -4.47 -62.72 -24.70
N LYS A 4 -5.40 -61.76 -24.83
CA LYS A 4 -6.53 -61.53 -25.77
C LYS A 4 -6.76 -60.00 -26.00
N THR A 5 -7.93 -59.65 -26.53
CA THR A 5 -8.44 -58.37 -27.09
C THR A 5 -9.60 -57.73 -26.30
N GLN A 6 -9.71 -56.38 -26.33
CA GLN A 6 -10.96 -55.54 -26.40
C GLN A 6 -12.06 -55.67 -25.29
N GLY A 7 -12.98 -54.71 -25.04
CA GLY A 7 -13.14 -53.33 -25.54
C GLY A 7 -14.59 -52.77 -25.42
N SER A 8 -14.76 -51.43 -25.50
CA SER A 8 -16.03 -50.65 -25.69
C SER A 8 -17.04 -50.47 -24.52
N LEU A 9 -17.98 -49.50 -24.69
CA LEU A 9 -18.90 -48.90 -23.68
C LEU A 9 -20.41 -49.22 -24.00
N PRO A 10 -21.44 -48.37 -23.67
CA PRO A 10 -22.50 -48.69 -22.70
C PRO A 10 -23.91 -48.87 -23.32
N PRO A 11 -24.95 -49.10 -22.48
CA PRO A 11 -26.02 -48.09 -22.38
C PRO A 11 -26.56 -47.89 -20.93
N ALA A 12 -27.71 -47.21 -20.77
CA ALA A 12 -28.20 -46.65 -19.49
C ALA A 12 -29.66 -47.05 -19.13
N SER A 13 -30.13 -46.58 -17.95
CA SER A 13 -31.51 -46.63 -17.39
C SER A 13 -32.01 -48.01 -16.88
N SER A 14 -32.86 -48.12 -15.83
CA SER A 14 -33.31 -47.16 -14.77
C SER A 14 -34.04 -47.91 -13.62
N THR A 15 -34.33 -47.19 -12.50
CA THR A 15 -35.19 -47.61 -11.34
C THR A 15 -34.56 -48.67 -10.40
N SER A 16 -34.89 -48.79 -9.10
CA SER A 16 -35.85 -48.11 -8.19
C SER A 16 -35.44 -48.23 -6.70
N GLY A 17 -35.93 -47.33 -5.84
CA GLY A 17 -36.23 -47.64 -4.41
C GLY A 17 -35.16 -47.29 -3.37
N ALA A 18 -35.60 -46.74 -2.22
CA ALA A 18 -34.73 -46.21 -1.15
C ALA A 18 -34.80 -47.04 0.16
N ALA A 19 -33.73 -46.99 0.96
CA ALA A 19 -33.74 -47.23 2.41
C ALA A 19 -32.45 -46.68 3.07
N THR A 20 -32.53 -46.26 4.35
CA THR A 20 -31.42 -45.68 5.13
C THR A 20 -30.93 -46.60 6.27
N PRO A 21 -29.63 -46.59 6.58
CA PRO A 21 -29.12 -46.75 7.95
C PRO A 21 -28.32 -45.51 8.38
N ALA A 22 -28.66 -44.82 9.48
CA ALA A 22 -28.44 -45.22 10.88
C ALA A 22 -27.00 -44.98 11.37
N SER A 23 -26.85 -44.07 12.34
CA SER A 23 -25.58 -43.60 12.92
C SER A 23 -25.10 -44.47 14.10
N ASN A 24 -23.78 -44.69 14.20
CA ASN A 24 -23.13 -45.28 15.38
C ASN A 24 -22.49 -44.19 16.29
N PRO A 25 -22.41 -44.41 17.62
CA PRO A 25 -22.14 -43.35 18.60
C PRO A 25 -20.65 -43.09 18.88
N ILE A 26 -20.36 -41.92 19.46
CA ILE A 26 -19.05 -41.50 19.97
C ILE A 26 -18.90 -41.92 21.46
N PRO A 27 -17.71 -42.35 21.93
CA PRO A 27 -17.53 -42.81 23.31
C PRO A 27 -17.74 -41.75 24.40
N ILE A 28 -18.27 -42.18 25.55
CA ILE A 28 -18.55 -41.33 26.73
C ILE A 28 -17.35 -41.35 27.68
N SER A 29 -16.63 -40.23 27.83
CA SER A 29 -15.60 -40.11 28.89
C SER A 29 -15.31 -38.68 29.39
N LEU A 30 -16.21 -37.71 29.17
CA LEU A 30 -15.99 -36.31 29.60
C LEU A 30 -17.24 -35.61 30.21
N LEU A 31 -18.31 -36.36 30.47
CA LEU A 31 -19.49 -35.89 31.22
C LEU A 31 -19.28 -36.10 32.72
N ALA A 32 -18.61 -35.16 33.39
CA ALA A 32 -18.31 -35.26 34.82
C ALA A 32 -18.29 -33.90 35.58
N LYS A 33 -19.23 -32.99 35.26
CA LYS A 33 -19.72 -31.92 36.16
C LYS A 33 -20.94 -31.20 35.56
N GLY A 34 -22.14 -31.61 35.98
CA GLY A 34 -23.31 -30.72 36.00
C GLY A 34 -23.22 -29.76 37.20
N ILE A 35 -24.24 -28.96 37.50
CA ILE A 35 -25.63 -29.01 37.04
C ILE A 35 -26.14 -27.61 36.68
N ALA A 36 -26.96 -27.60 35.65
CA ALA A 36 -27.79 -26.52 35.11
C ALA A 36 -28.61 -25.71 36.13
N PHE A 37 -29.00 -24.52 35.69
CA PHE A 37 -30.30 -23.93 36.03
C PHE A 37 -31.25 -24.10 34.83
N ALA A 38 -32.54 -24.26 35.11
CA ALA A 38 -33.59 -24.36 34.11
C ALA A 38 -34.26 -22.99 33.87
N ASP A 39 -35.08 -22.94 32.82
CA ASP A 39 -35.99 -21.85 32.43
C ASP A 39 -35.25 -20.53 32.06
N GLU A 40 -35.30 -20.00 30.84
CA GLU A 40 -36.27 -20.13 29.73
C GLU A 40 -35.58 -20.31 28.34
N ASP A 41 -36.36 -20.55 27.28
CA ASP A 41 -35.89 -20.74 25.90
C ASP A 41 -35.31 -19.45 25.28
N GLU A 42 -34.02 -19.41 24.93
CA GLU A 42 -33.53 -18.54 23.85
C GLU A 42 -32.23 -19.04 23.18
N ASN A 43 -32.35 -20.05 22.32
CA ASN A 43 -31.34 -20.36 21.28
C ASN A 43 -31.98 -20.52 19.89
N SER A 44 -33.15 -19.91 19.72
CA SER A 44 -33.85 -19.71 18.45
C SER A 44 -33.19 -18.58 17.64
N GLN A 45 -33.15 -18.72 16.31
CA GLN A 45 -33.05 -17.54 15.45
C GLN A 45 -34.29 -16.68 15.69
N SER A 46 -34.12 -15.40 16.03
CA SER A 46 -35.22 -14.45 16.02
C SER A 46 -35.48 -13.95 14.60
N ASP A 47 -36.72 -13.51 14.37
CA ASP A 47 -37.25 -13.08 13.05
C ASP A 47 -36.54 -11.82 12.48
N ASP A 48 -35.58 -11.24 13.22
CA ASP A 48 -34.75 -10.08 12.88
C ASP A 48 -33.35 -10.44 12.32
N GLY A 49 -33.06 -11.74 12.19
CA GLY A 49 -31.77 -12.26 11.74
C GLY A 49 -30.62 -12.10 12.73
N THR A 50 -30.90 -11.92 14.04
CA THR A 50 -29.87 -11.89 15.08
C THR A 50 -29.72 -13.22 15.83
N VAL A 51 -28.57 -13.38 16.47
CA VAL A 51 -28.11 -14.59 17.17
C VAL A 51 -27.53 -14.20 18.52
N SER A 52 -27.88 -14.94 19.58
CA SER A 52 -27.32 -14.77 20.92
C SER A 52 -26.08 -15.64 21.11
N ILE A 53 -24.95 -15.03 21.47
CA ILE A 53 -23.67 -15.71 21.76
C ILE A 53 -23.32 -15.46 23.24
N ARG A 54 -23.06 -16.54 23.99
CA ARG A 54 -22.70 -16.52 25.41
C ARG A 54 -21.25 -16.95 25.58
N LEU A 55 -20.42 -16.10 26.20
CA LEU A 55 -18.98 -16.32 26.40
C LEU A 55 -18.62 -16.27 27.89
N GLU A 56 -17.84 -17.24 28.35
CA GLU A 56 -17.09 -17.16 29.62
C GLU A 56 -15.70 -16.53 29.36
N PRO A 57 -15.12 -15.78 30.32
CA PRO A 57 -13.79 -15.22 30.17
C PRO A 57 -12.71 -16.28 30.44
N ASP A 58 -11.55 -16.11 29.79
CA ASP A 58 -10.38 -16.95 30.03
C ASP A 58 -9.78 -16.77 31.44
N HIS A 59 -8.73 -17.54 31.73
CA HIS A 59 -7.96 -17.48 32.98
C HIS A 59 -7.28 -16.11 33.26
N GLN A 60 -7.34 -15.15 32.32
CA GLN A 60 -6.84 -13.78 32.45
C GLN A 60 -7.96 -12.73 32.47
N GLY A 61 -9.24 -13.15 32.49
CA GLY A 61 -10.39 -12.25 32.45
C GLY A 61 -10.69 -11.68 31.06
N LYS A 62 -10.39 -12.40 29.98
CA LYS A 62 -10.54 -11.92 28.59
C LYS A 62 -11.43 -12.83 27.76
N PHE A 63 -12.20 -12.24 26.84
CA PHE A 63 -13.01 -12.98 25.87
C PHE A 63 -12.31 -13.19 24.51
N GLY A 64 -11.23 -12.45 24.23
CA GLY A 64 -10.36 -12.69 23.07
C GLY A 64 -10.77 -12.07 21.73
N PHE A 65 -11.70 -11.11 21.73
CA PHE A 65 -12.08 -10.35 20.53
C PHE A 65 -11.91 -8.83 20.73
N ASN A 66 -11.74 -8.12 19.61
CA ASN A 66 -11.73 -6.66 19.55
C ASN A 66 -13.03 -6.15 18.92
N VAL A 67 -13.40 -4.92 19.27
CA VAL A 67 -14.54 -4.19 18.68
C VAL A 67 -14.10 -2.85 18.09
N LYS A 68 -14.85 -2.33 17.13
CA LYS A 68 -14.76 -0.95 16.60
C LYS A 68 -16.15 -0.34 16.52
N GLY A 69 -16.23 0.99 16.40
CA GLY A 69 -17.50 1.71 16.33
C GLY A 69 -18.14 2.00 17.69
N GLY A 70 -19.26 2.72 17.63
CA GLY A 70 -19.90 3.43 18.74
C GLY A 70 -20.53 4.73 18.24
N CYS A 71 -21.50 5.29 18.97
CA CYS A 71 -22.23 6.48 18.51
C CYS A 71 -21.36 7.75 18.42
N ASP A 72 -20.27 7.81 19.20
CA ASP A 72 -19.18 8.79 19.13
C ASP A 72 -18.29 8.64 17.88
N MET A 73 -18.35 7.49 17.21
CA MET A 73 -17.58 7.18 16.00
C MET A 73 -18.44 7.17 14.72
N GLY A 74 -19.73 7.52 14.80
CA GLY A 74 -20.66 7.57 13.67
C GLY A 74 -20.94 6.25 12.97
N CYS A 75 -20.41 5.12 13.47
CA CYS A 75 -20.47 3.82 12.80
C CYS A 75 -20.91 2.69 13.77
N PRO A 76 -21.61 1.65 13.26
CA PRO A 76 -22.14 0.57 14.09
C PRO A 76 -21.03 -0.19 14.80
N VAL A 77 -21.38 -0.81 15.93
CA VAL A 77 -20.42 -1.61 16.71
C VAL A 77 -20.17 -2.92 15.97
N LEU A 78 -18.94 -3.14 15.52
CA LEU A 78 -18.52 -4.31 14.74
C LEU A 78 -17.38 -5.05 15.45
N VAL A 79 -17.39 -6.37 15.38
CA VAL A 79 -16.23 -7.20 15.78
C VAL A 79 -15.09 -6.95 14.80
N SER A 80 -13.99 -6.37 15.27
CA SER A 80 -12.86 -5.95 14.44
C SER A 80 -11.72 -6.97 14.36
N ARG A 81 -11.66 -7.90 15.33
CA ARG A 81 -10.74 -9.04 15.32
C ARG A 81 -11.20 -10.15 16.26
N VAL A 82 -10.94 -11.41 15.95
CA VAL A 82 -11.09 -12.55 16.86
C VAL A 82 -9.75 -13.29 16.98
N ALA A 83 -9.26 -13.52 18.19
CA ALA A 83 -7.98 -14.18 18.42
C ALA A 83 -8.14 -15.72 18.46
N PRO A 84 -7.36 -16.49 17.66
CA PRO A 84 -7.46 -17.95 17.65
C PRO A 84 -7.22 -18.59 19.03
N GLY A 85 -8.01 -19.62 19.36
CA GLY A 85 -7.90 -20.36 20.62
C GLY A 85 -8.41 -19.64 21.86
N THR A 86 -9.19 -18.56 21.70
CA THR A 86 -9.79 -17.80 22.81
C THR A 86 -11.30 -18.06 22.93
N PRO A 87 -11.99 -17.64 24.02
CA PRO A 87 -13.42 -17.91 24.18
C PRO A 87 -14.30 -17.44 23.01
N ALA A 88 -14.02 -16.29 22.39
CA ALA A 88 -14.78 -15.83 21.22
C ALA A 88 -14.56 -16.69 19.95
N ASP A 89 -13.40 -17.34 19.82
CA ASP A 89 -13.08 -18.25 18.72
C ASP A 89 -13.65 -19.66 18.94
N GLN A 90 -13.78 -20.07 20.21
CA GLN A 90 -14.23 -21.41 20.64
C GLN A 90 -15.71 -21.47 21.05
N GLY A 91 -16.35 -20.32 21.24
CA GLY A 91 -17.77 -20.22 21.60
C GLY A 91 -18.70 -20.76 20.51
N TYR A 92 -19.91 -21.14 20.90
CA TYR A 92 -20.95 -21.60 19.99
C TYR A 92 -22.28 -20.86 20.25
N PRO A 93 -22.86 -20.18 19.24
CA PRO A 93 -22.29 -19.92 17.91
C PRO A 93 -20.98 -19.12 17.95
N ARG A 94 -20.08 -19.36 16.99
CA ARG A 94 -18.76 -18.70 16.93
C ARG A 94 -18.90 -17.23 16.54
N LEU A 95 -18.15 -16.36 17.22
CA LEU A 95 -18.06 -14.94 16.87
C LEU A 95 -17.05 -14.75 15.71
N ASN A 96 -17.40 -13.93 14.72
CA ASN A 96 -16.60 -13.75 13.51
C ASN A 96 -16.22 -12.27 13.31
N GLU A 97 -15.14 -12.05 12.56
CA GLU A 97 -14.71 -10.70 12.19
C GLU A 97 -15.72 -10.11 11.20
N GLY A 98 -16.27 -8.93 11.53
CA GLY A 98 -17.36 -8.29 10.78
C GLY A 98 -18.77 -8.54 11.32
N ASP A 99 -18.97 -9.38 12.34
CA ASP A 99 -20.28 -9.52 13.00
C ASP A 99 -20.69 -8.20 13.67
N GLN A 100 -21.96 -7.79 13.52
CA GLN A 100 -22.49 -6.56 14.10
C GLN A 100 -23.04 -6.81 15.50
N LEU A 101 -22.53 -6.08 16.50
CA LEU A 101 -22.98 -6.12 17.88
C LEU A 101 -24.21 -5.23 18.07
N ILE A 102 -25.36 -5.84 18.36
CA ILE A 102 -26.65 -5.16 18.58
C ILE A 102 -26.90 -4.96 20.08
N GLN A 103 -26.55 -5.95 20.93
CA GLN A 103 -26.67 -5.82 22.38
C GLN A 103 -25.49 -6.44 23.13
N ILE A 104 -25.15 -5.84 24.27
CA ILE A 104 -24.16 -6.32 25.24
C ILE A 104 -24.85 -6.50 26.59
N ASN A 105 -24.99 -7.76 27.04
CA ASN A 105 -25.72 -8.16 28.24
C ASN A 105 -27.13 -7.53 28.35
N GLY A 106 -27.90 -7.62 27.26
CA GLY A 106 -29.27 -7.08 27.17
C GLY A 106 -29.37 -5.56 27.04
N LYS A 107 -28.24 -4.83 26.90
CA LYS A 107 -28.24 -3.39 26.61
C LYS A 107 -27.93 -3.13 25.14
N ASP A 108 -28.77 -2.34 24.49
CA ASP A 108 -28.60 -1.89 23.10
C ASP A 108 -27.32 -1.06 22.91
N THR A 109 -26.58 -1.33 21.84
CA THR A 109 -25.30 -0.69 21.52
C THR A 109 -25.42 0.59 20.67
N GLN A 110 -26.55 0.83 20.01
CA GLN A 110 -26.70 1.89 19.00
C GLN A 110 -26.43 3.29 19.56
N MET A 111 -26.79 3.53 20.83
CA MET A 111 -26.59 4.81 21.53
C MET A 111 -25.38 4.81 22.47
N MET A 112 -24.57 3.75 22.51
CA MET A 112 -23.37 3.71 23.36
C MET A 112 -22.13 4.30 22.66
N ILE A 113 -21.38 5.11 23.39
CA ILE A 113 -20.04 5.54 22.97
C ILE A 113 -19.04 4.38 23.07
N HIS A 114 -18.01 4.37 22.23
CA HIS A 114 -17.02 3.30 22.12
C HIS A 114 -16.36 2.95 23.47
N ARG A 115 -16.04 3.98 24.27
CA ARG A 115 -15.49 3.80 25.62
C ARG A 115 -16.40 2.95 26.51
N ASP A 116 -17.71 3.17 26.44
CA ASP A 116 -18.68 2.57 27.34
C ASP A 116 -19.12 1.17 26.85
N ILE A 117 -19.03 0.91 25.54
CA ILE A 117 -19.02 -0.44 24.94
C ILE A 117 -17.86 -1.28 25.50
N VAL A 118 -16.63 -0.79 25.37
CA VAL A 118 -15.42 -1.49 25.85
C VAL A 118 -15.44 -1.68 27.37
N ASN A 119 -15.92 -0.69 28.12
CA ASN A 119 -16.11 -0.82 29.57
C ASN A 119 -17.18 -1.87 29.92
N SER A 120 -18.29 -1.94 29.18
CA SER A 120 -19.35 -2.94 29.42
C SER A 120 -18.86 -4.37 29.19
N ILE A 121 -18.06 -4.59 28.14
CA ILE A 121 -17.41 -5.88 27.86
C ILE A 121 -16.40 -6.24 28.98
N ARG A 122 -15.56 -5.30 29.40
CA ARG A 122 -14.57 -5.54 30.49
C ARG A 122 -15.24 -5.80 31.85
N HIS A 123 -16.32 -5.09 32.15
CA HIS A 123 -17.10 -5.27 33.38
C HIS A 123 -17.82 -6.63 33.42
N ALA A 124 -18.23 -7.15 32.27
CA ALA A 124 -18.78 -8.50 32.16
C ALA A 124 -17.78 -9.57 32.65
N ALA A 125 -16.52 -9.48 32.22
CA ALA A 125 -15.46 -10.41 32.66
C ALA A 125 -15.18 -10.34 34.17
N THR A 126 -15.15 -9.13 34.76
CA THR A 126 -14.73 -8.95 36.16
C THR A 126 -15.85 -9.16 37.18
N VAL A 127 -17.09 -8.80 36.85
CA VAL A 127 -18.23 -8.84 37.80
C VAL A 127 -19.19 -10.00 37.54
N ARG A 128 -19.49 -10.29 36.27
CA ARG A 128 -20.45 -11.36 35.90
C ARG A 128 -19.79 -12.70 35.61
N LYS A 129 -18.52 -12.70 35.19
CA LYS A 129 -17.80 -13.86 34.62
C LYS A 129 -18.51 -14.49 33.42
N GLU A 130 -19.37 -13.71 32.77
CA GLU A 130 -20.18 -14.11 31.62
C GLU A 130 -20.46 -12.86 30.79
N LEU A 131 -20.44 -13.02 29.47
CA LEU A 131 -20.79 -12.01 28.49
C LEU A 131 -21.79 -12.59 27.49
N VAL A 132 -23.00 -12.06 27.47
CA VAL A 132 -24.02 -12.36 26.45
C VAL A 132 -24.02 -11.25 25.40
N LEU A 133 -23.92 -11.62 24.13
CA LEU A 133 -23.88 -10.72 22.98
C LEU A 133 -25.05 -11.09 22.05
N ARG A 134 -25.88 -10.13 21.67
CA ARG A 134 -26.82 -10.31 20.55
C ARG A 134 -26.17 -9.70 19.31
N VAL A 135 -25.90 -10.52 18.30
CA VAL A 135 -25.17 -10.14 17.08
C VAL A 135 -25.98 -10.42 15.82
N ARG A 136 -25.78 -9.62 14.79
CA ARG A 136 -26.17 -9.99 13.42
C ARG A 136 -24.95 -10.64 12.76
N GLN A 137 -25.03 -11.94 12.49
CA GLN A 137 -23.93 -12.69 11.88
C GLN A 137 -23.82 -12.41 10.39
N ASN A 138 -22.61 -12.24 9.88
CA ASN A 138 -22.40 -11.79 8.50
C ASN A 138 -22.46 -12.94 7.48
N VAL A 139 -23.68 -13.27 7.02
CA VAL A 139 -23.93 -14.29 5.99
C VAL A 139 -24.29 -13.62 4.65
N TYR A 140 -23.26 -13.34 3.85
CA TYR A 140 -23.30 -12.98 2.42
C TYR A 140 -24.43 -12.04 1.93
N SER A 141 -24.13 -10.74 1.84
CA SER A 141 -24.25 -10.07 0.53
C SER A 141 -23.33 -8.85 0.42
N THR A 142 -22.92 -8.55 -0.80
CA THR A 142 -22.41 -7.22 -1.19
C THR A 142 -23.57 -6.42 -1.76
N GLU A 143 -24.03 -5.38 -1.05
CA GLU A 143 -24.81 -4.30 -1.65
C GLU A 143 -24.86 -3.06 -0.73
N ASP A 144 -24.64 -1.91 -1.34
CA ASP A 144 -25.11 -0.56 -1.01
C ASP A 144 -25.23 -0.12 0.45
N PHE A 145 -24.11 0.38 0.99
CA PHE A 145 -24.11 1.65 1.70
C PHE A 145 -23.06 2.59 1.09
N GLU A 146 -23.51 3.61 0.36
CA GLU A 146 -22.67 4.76 0.03
C GLU A 146 -22.40 5.57 1.30
N GLU A 147 -21.31 5.24 1.98
CA GLU A 147 -20.73 6.11 3.01
C GLU A 147 -20.27 7.41 2.31
N PRO A 148 -20.86 8.59 2.62
CA PRO A 148 -20.53 9.83 1.95
C PRO A 148 -19.05 10.13 2.19
N ALA A 149 -18.38 10.67 1.16
CA ALA A 149 -16.93 10.86 1.19
C ALA A 149 -16.52 11.73 2.39
N PHE A 150 -15.98 11.09 3.43
CA PHE A 150 -15.40 11.76 4.60
C PHE A 150 -14.11 12.46 4.17
N GLN A 151 -14.27 13.65 3.60
CA GLN A 151 -13.18 14.59 3.38
C GLN A 151 -12.69 15.01 4.76
N TYR A 152 -11.57 14.46 5.20
CA TYR A 152 -10.93 14.82 6.47
C TYR A 152 -10.30 16.21 6.35
N VAL A 153 -11.16 17.22 6.30
CA VAL A 153 -10.80 18.58 6.69
C VAL A 153 -10.71 18.52 8.21
N PRO A 154 -9.52 18.68 8.83
CA PRO A 154 -9.46 18.93 10.26
C PRO A 154 -10.21 20.25 10.52
N ASP A 155 -10.88 20.40 11.67
CA ASP A 155 -11.47 21.68 12.10
C ASP A 155 -10.37 22.70 12.44
N VAL A 156 -9.63 23.14 11.42
CA VAL A 156 -8.92 24.41 11.40
C VAL A 156 -10.03 25.47 11.35
N PRO A 157 -10.15 26.34 12.37
CA PRO A 157 -11.14 27.41 12.35
C PRO A 157 -11.01 28.21 11.05
N LEU A 158 -12.14 28.54 10.40
CA LEU A 158 -12.19 29.21 9.10
C LEU A 158 -11.52 30.60 9.14
N LEU A 159 -10.20 30.63 9.02
CA LEU A 159 -9.36 31.84 9.05
C LEU A 159 -9.35 32.51 7.67
N HIS A 160 -10.56 32.67 7.10
CA HIS A 160 -10.80 33.40 5.87
C HIS A 160 -11.03 34.88 6.19
N MET A 161 -9.98 35.58 6.63
CA MET A 161 -9.94 37.05 6.60
C MET A 161 -8.57 37.57 6.16
N MET A 162 -8.61 38.23 5.01
CA MET A 162 -7.95 39.52 4.71
C MET A 162 -6.95 40.06 5.75
N THR A 163 -5.66 40.09 5.40
CA THR A 163 -4.83 41.31 5.44
C THR A 163 -3.55 41.09 4.62
N GLY A 164 -3.19 42.07 3.79
CA GLY A 164 -1.84 42.15 3.22
C GLY A 164 -0.96 43.00 4.13
N THR A 165 -0.07 42.36 4.90
CA THR A 165 0.95 43.00 5.74
C THR A 165 2.15 42.06 5.88
N ASP A 166 3.36 42.58 5.69
CA ASP A 166 4.62 41.82 5.81
C ASP A 166 4.98 41.53 7.29
N ASP A 167 4.21 40.66 7.95
CA ASP A 167 4.48 40.18 9.31
C ASP A 167 5.16 38.79 9.27
N PRO A 168 6.38 38.62 9.82
CA PRO A 168 7.04 37.31 9.90
C PRO A 168 6.32 36.27 10.79
N GLY A 169 5.23 36.64 11.48
CA GLY A 169 4.40 35.74 12.28
C GLY A 169 3.35 34.91 11.52
N VAL A 170 3.11 35.15 10.22
CA VAL A 170 2.02 34.46 9.49
C VAL A 170 2.36 32.99 9.22
N GLN A 171 1.67 32.08 9.92
CA GLN A 171 1.83 30.64 9.77
C GLN A 171 1.22 30.16 8.43
N THR A 172 2.03 29.68 7.50
CA THR A 172 1.59 29.19 6.19
C THR A 172 0.92 27.81 6.31
N ALA A 173 0.07 27.45 5.34
CA ALA A 173 -0.55 26.12 5.31
C ALA A 173 0.48 24.98 5.36
N LEU A 174 1.63 25.15 4.70
CA LEU A 174 2.78 24.25 4.83
C LEU A 174 3.30 24.18 6.27
N SER A 175 3.62 25.30 6.92
CA SER A 175 4.18 25.26 8.28
C SER A 175 3.17 24.79 9.34
N SER A 176 1.87 25.03 9.14
CA SER A 176 0.79 24.39 9.91
C SER A 176 0.74 22.88 9.70
N SER A 177 0.83 22.39 8.46
CA SER A 177 0.84 20.93 8.19
C SER A 177 2.07 20.23 8.79
N MET A 178 3.23 20.89 8.81
CA MET A 178 4.46 20.40 9.44
C MET A 178 4.38 20.39 10.97
N LEU A 179 3.66 21.34 11.58
CA LEU A 179 3.40 21.34 13.02
C LEU A 179 2.47 20.18 13.41
N LEU A 180 1.37 19.98 12.68
CA LEU A 180 0.46 18.83 12.86
C LEU A 180 1.20 17.48 12.69
N LEU A 181 2.12 17.41 11.72
CA LEU A 181 2.95 16.21 11.50
C LEU A 181 3.89 15.93 12.68
N ALA A 182 4.48 16.96 13.28
CA ALA A 182 5.31 16.84 14.48
C ALA A 182 4.49 16.37 15.69
N GLU A 183 3.34 17.01 15.96
CA GLU A 183 2.45 16.61 17.06
C GLU A 183 1.93 15.17 16.90
N ALA A 184 1.60 14.76 15.66
CA ALA A 184 1.16 13.39 15.37
C ALA A 184 2.27 12.34 15.59
N LEU A 185 3.53 12.71 15.37
CA LEU A 185 4.71 11.89 15.61
C LEU A 185 5.09 11.81 17.10
N GLU A 186 4.98 12.91 17.85
CA GLU A 186 5.25 12.96 19.30
C GLU A 186 4.16 12.23 20.10
N SER A 187 2.89 12.36 19.72
CA SER A 187 1.76 11.67 20.35
C SER A 187 1.59 10.19 19.94
N ASP A 188 2.36 9.72 18.96
CA ASP A 188 2.20 8.45 18.23
C ASP A 188 0.76 8.19 17.71
N SER A 189 -0.03 9.26 17.53
CA SER A 189 -1.37 9.17 16.93
C SER A 189 -1.30 8.84 15.44
N ILE A 190 -0.20 9.20 14.77
CA ILE A 190 0.09 8.93 13.36
C ILE A 190 -0.02 7.44 12.99
N SER A 191 0.43 6.57 13.90
CA SER A 191 0.36 5.11 13.75
C SER A 191 -1.09 4.61 13.74
N ARG A 192 -1.96 5.20 14.58
CA ARG A 192 -3.38 4.85 14.69
C ARG A 192 -4.19 5.38 13.51
N GLN A 193 -3.90 6.60 13.06
CA GLN A 193 -4.53 7.20 11.89
C GLN A 193 -4.25 6.36 10.63
N PHE A 194 -3.02 5.86 10.46
CA PHE A 194 -2.63 4.99 9.35
C PHE A 194 -3.38 3.66 9.31
N ASP A 195 -3.68 3.07 10.48
CA ASP A 195 -4.46 1.83 10.59
C ASP A 195 -5.95 2.01 10.24
N LEU A 196 -6.46 3.26 10.24
CA LEU A 196 -7.80 3.60 9.74
C LEU A 196 -7.85 3.71 8.21
N VAL A 197 -6.74 4.06 7.55
CA VAL A 197 -6.70 4.18 6.08
C VAL A 197 -6.90 2.80 5.45
N PHE A 198 -7.89 2.68 4.56
CA PHE A 198 -8.22 1.41 3.91
C PHE A 198 -6.97 0.74 3.30
N ARG A 199 -6.85 -0.58 3.48
CA ARG A 199 -5.72 -1.36 2.93
C ARG A 199 -5.89 -1.69 1.44
N ARG A 200 -7.14 -1.80 1.00
CA ARG A 200 -7.62 -1.98 -0.39
C ARG A 200 -8.95 -1.23 -0.48
N LYS A 201 -9.18 -0.43 -1.51
CA LYS A 201 -10.43 0.35 -1.69
C LYS A 201 -11.56 -0.63 -2.06
N PRO A 202 -12.69 -0.67 -1.31
CA PRO A 202 -13.86 -1.46 -1.71
C PRO A 202 -14.36 -1.07 -3.10
N GLY A 203 -14.89 -2.04 -3.85
CA GLY A 203 -15.38 -1.86 -5.22
C GLY A 203 -14.33 -1.95 -6.34
N LEU A 204 -13.02 -1.85 -6.04
CA LEU A 204 -11.99 -1.98 -7.07
C LEU A 204 -11.58 -3.46 -7.30
N SER A 205 -11.85 -3.93 -8.52
CA SER A 205 -11.61 -5.31 -8.98
C SER A 205 -10.13 -5.69 -9.06
N CYS A 206 -9.82 -6.97 -8.85
CA CYS A 206 -8.47 -7.57 -8.95
C CYS A 206 -8.50 -8.99 -9.53
N GLU A 207 -9.44 -9.29 -10.43
CA GLU A 207 -9.70 -10.66 -10.88
C GLU A 207 -8.77 -11.11 -12.00
N VAL A 208 -8.24 -10.19 -12.83
CA VAL A 208 -7.27 -10.54 -13.90
C VAL A 208 -6.04 -11.20 -13.29
N ALA A 209 -5.60 -10.71 -12.13
CA ALA A 209 -4.48 -11.23 -11.36
C ALA A 209 -4.73 -12.61 -10.71
N LYS A 210 -5.99 -13.04 -10.57
CA LYS A 210 -6.41 -14.29 -9.92
C LYS A 210 -6.75 -15.41 -10.90
N SER A 211 -6.82 -15.11 -12.21
CA SER A 211 -7.09 -16.10 -13.24
C SER A 211 -6.07 -17.25 -13.20
N ALA A 212 -6.45 -18.44 -13.67
CA ALA A 212 -5.59 -19.62 -13.65
C ALA A 212 -4.27 -19.42 -14.44
N GLU A 213 -4.29 -18.57 -15.46
CA GLU A 213 -3.14 -18.20 -16.29
C GLU A 213 -2.19 -17.25 -15.55
N ASN A 214 -2.72 -16.28 -14.81
CA ASN A 214 -1.94 -15.21 -14.19
C ASN A 214 -1.54 -15.47 -12.73
N VAL A 215 -2.21 -16.39 -12.03
CA VAL A 215 -1.96 -16.64 -10.60
C VAL A 215 -0.49 -16.98 -10.30
N THR A 216 0.19 -17.67 -11.22
CA THR A 216 1.60 -18.08 -11.13
C THR A 216 2.59 -16.94 -11.42
N LYS A 217 2.16 -15.86 -12.06
CA LYS A 217 2.97 -14.64 -12.29
C LYS A 217 3.07 -13.77 -11.04
N ASN A 218 2.31 -14.04 -9.98
CA ASN A 218 2.35 -13.29 -8.72
C ASN A 218 3.38 -13.86 -7.74
N ARG A 219 4.29 -13.02 -7.23
CA ARG A 219 5.23 -13.40 -6.15
C ARG A 219 4.54 -13.68 -4.82
N TYR A 220 3.39 -13.03 -4.58
CA TYR A 220 2.59 -13.16 -3.37
C TYR A 220 1.10 -13.25 -3.75
N ARG A 221 0.40 -14.29 -3.28
CA ARG A 221 -1.00 -14.60 -3.65
C ARG A 221 -2.00 -13.52 -3.22
N ASP A 222 -1.70 -12.81 -2.13
CA ASP A 222 -2.51 -11.78 -1.49
C ASP A 222 -2.25 -10.36 -2.03
N ILE A 223 -1.15 -10.17 -2.78
CA ILE A 223 -0.70 -8.85 -3.26
C ILE A 223 -0.93 -8.76 -4.77
N THR A 224 -2.18 -8.54 -5.14
CA THR A 224 -2.66 -8.39 -6.52
C THR A 224 -2.90 -6.92 -6.90
N PRO A 225 -2.59 -6.50 -8.14
CA PRO A 225 -2.92 -5.17 -8.67
C PRO A 225 -4.45 -4.96 -8.77
N TYR A 226 -4.91 -3.71 -8.81
CA TYR A 226 -6.27 -3.42 -9.32
C TYR A 226 -6.32 -3.58 -10.84
N ASP A 227 -7.41 -4.13 -11.37
CA ASP A 227 -7.58 -4.37 -12.80
C ASP A 227 -7.65 -3.06 -13.60
N GLY A 228 -8.29 -2.02 -13.04
CA GLY A 228 -8.50 -0.72 -13.69
C GLY A 228 -7.28 0.21 -13.77
N THR A 229 -6.17 -0.14 -13.10
CA THR A 229 -4.92 0.65 -13.09
C THR A 229 -3.68 -0.21 -13.33
N ARG A 230 -3.85 -1.49 -13.69
CA ARG A 230 -2.71 -2.39 -13.97
C ARG A 230 -1.96 -1.92 -15.20
N VAL A 231 -0.68 -2.29 -15.29
CA VAL A 231 0.01 -2.23 -16.58
C VAL A 231 -0.48 -3.40 -17.44
N VAL A 232 -0.80 -3.11 -18.71
CA VAL A 232 -1.25 -4.08 -19.71
C VAL A 232 -0.12 -4.22 -20.74
N LEU A 233 0.32 -5.45 -20.98
CA LEU A 233 1.35 -5.75 -21.98
C LEU A 233 0.68 -6.06 -23.33
N ASN A 234 1.13 -5.42 -24.39
CA ASN A 234 0.50 -5.50 -25.72
C ASN A 234 1.18 -6.57 -26.60
N SER A 235 2.49 -6.71 -26.46
CA SER A 235 3.36 -7.52 -27.34
C SER A 235 3.95 -8.75 -26.63
N CYS A 236 3.46 -9.10 -25.43
CA CYS A 236 4.06 -10.14 -24.60
C CYS A 236 3.55 -11.55 -24.92
N PRO A 237 4.43 -12.50 -25.33
CA PRO A 237 4.01 -13.88 -25.63
C PRO A 237 3.44 -14.66 -24.43
N SER A 238 3.65 -14.17 -23.20
CA SER A 238 3.14 -14.78 -21.96
C SER A 238 1.78 -14.21 -21.52
N GLY A 239 1.10 -13.44 -22.38
CA GLY A 239 -0.19 -12.79 -22.10
C GLY A 239 -0.05 -11.37 -21.55
N ASP A 240 -1.18 -10.67 -21.45
CA ASP A 240 -1.25 -9.21 -21.22
C ASP A 240 -0.95 -8.75 -19.79
N TYR A 241 -0.69 -9.69 -18.87
CA TYR A 241 -0.63 -9.44 -17.43
C TYR A 241 0.80 -9.44 -16.87
N ILE A 242 1.07 -8.40 -16.09
CA ILE A 242 2.17 -8.31 -15.12
C ILE A 242 1.63 -7.73 -13.80
N ASN A 243 2.20 -8.13 -12.65
CA ASN A 243 1.82 -7.59 -11.33
C ASN A 243 2.43 -6.20 -11.10
N ALA A 244 1.89 -5.22 -11.81
CA ALA A 244 2.27 -3.82 -11.77
C ALA A 244 1.03 -2.92 -11.88
N ASN A 245 1.08 -1.73 -11.29
CA ASN A 245 0.09 -0.67 -11.50
C ASN A 245 0.78 0.62 -11.89
N TYR A 246 0.12 1.42 -12.74
CA TYR A 246 0.43 2.84 -12.82
C TYR A 246 0.06 3.51 -11.48
N VAL A 247 0.92 4.39 -11.01
CA VAL A 247 0.65 5.29 -9.89
C VAL A 247 1.07 6.68 -10.33
N THR A 248 0.15 7.63 -10.30
CA THR A 248 0.36 9.02 -10.69
C THR A 248 0.10 9.91 -9.47
N MET A 249 1.03 10.81 -9.19
CA MET A 249 0.95 11.76 -8.08
C MET A 249 0.98 13.17 -8.66
N GLU A 250 -0.13 13.90 -8.55
CA GLU A 250 -0.32 15.23 -9.15
C GLU A 250 -0.18 16.33 -8.10
N ILE A 251 0.58 17.37 -8.42
CA ILE A 251 0.86 18.50 -7.53
C ILE A 251 0.32 19.76 -8.21
N ALA A 252 -1.00 19.94 -8.08
CA ALA A 252 -1.77 20.89 -8.87
C ALA A 252 -1.23 22.34 -8.85
N ALA A 253 -0.67 22.80 -7.72
CA ALA A 253 -0.12 24.14 -7.57
C ALA A 253 1.15 24.40 -8.41
N SER A 254 1.94 23.37 -8.72
CA SER A 254 3.16 23.48 -9.53
C SER A 254 3.02 22.88 -10.93
N GLY A 255 1.92 22.16 -11.21
CA GLY A 255 1.72 21.41 -12.45
C GLY A 255 2.63 20.19 -12.59
N ILE A 256 3.36 19.81 -11.53
CA ILE A 256 4.21 18.61 -11.52
C ILE A 256 3.31 17.37 -11.43
N VAL A 257 3.55 16.40 -12.31
CA VAL A 257 2.85 15.11 -12.33
C VAL A 257 3.88 14.00 -12.33
N ASN A 258 4.20 13.48 -11.15
CA ASN A 258 5.15 12.38 -10.98
C ASN A 258 4.47 11.06 -11.35
N ARG A 259 4.90 10.46 -12.46
CA ARG A 259 4.42 9.16 -12.94
C ARG A 259 5.34 8.03 -12.47
N TYR A 260 4.71 6.93 -12.08
CA TYR A 260 5.36 5.73 -11.59
C TYR A 260 4.69 4.48 -12.15
N ILE A 261 5.46 3.39 -12.20
CA ILE A 261 4.93 2.03 -12.25
C ILE A 261 5.37 1.31 -10.99
N ALA A 262 4.42 1.02 -10.10
CA ALA A 262 4.66 0.29 -8.87
C ALA A 262 4.45 -1.21 -9.12
N THR A 263 5.54 -1.98 -9.06
CA THR A 263 5.56 -3.40 -9.48
C THR A 263 6.27 -4.31 -8.46
N GLN A 264 5.96 -5.61 -8.48
CA GLN A 264 6.72 -6.60 -7.72
C GLN A 264 8.17 -6.74 -8.24
N GLY A 265 9.07 -7.27 -7.41
CA GLY A 265 10.39 -7.71 -7.87
C GLY A 265 10.25 -8.93 -8.79
N PRO A 266 10.71 -8.88 -10.06
CA PRO A 266 10.46 -9.93 -11.04
C PRO A 266 10.76 -11.34 -10.55
N LEU A 267 9.96 -12.31 -11.00
CA LEU A 267 10.26 -13.74 -10.89
C LEU A 267 11.21 -14.14 -12.03
N SER A 268 11.85 -15.31 -11.92
CA SER A 268 12.60 -15.89 -13.06
C SER A 268 11.69 -16.06 -14.28
N THR A 269 10.46 -16.51 -14.06
CA THR A 269 9.41 -16.70 -15.09
C THR A 269 8.80 -15.40 -15.63
N THR A 270 8.93 -14.27 -14.94
CA THR A 270 8.36 -12.97 -15.35
C THR A 270 9.45 -11.91 -15.63
N SER A 271 10.70 -12.32 -15.83
CA SER A 271 11.78 -11.38 -16.15
C SER A 271 11.65 -10.83 -17.57
N SER A 272 11.13 -11.62 -18.52
CA SER A 272 10.82 -11.13 -19.88
C SER A 272 9.62 -10.19 -19.90
N ASP A 273 8.53 -10.54 -19.22
CA ASP A 273 7.35 -9.68 -19.00
C ASP A 273 7.77 -8.30 -18.49
N PHE A 274 8.73 -8.25 -17.55
CA PHE A 274 9.24 -7.00 -16.98
C PHE A 274 10.02 -6.15 -17.99
N TRP A 275 10.85 -6.72 -18.86
CA TRP A 275 11.55 -5.93 -19.88
C TRP A 275 10.64 -5.47 -21.01
N ILE A 276 9.64 -6.28 -21.39
CA ILE A 276 8.58 -5.81 -22.31
C ILE A 276 7.80 -4.66 -21.67
N MET A 277 7.50 -4.71 -20.37
CA MET A 277 6.91 -3.59 -19.64
C MET A 277 7.80 -2.33 -19.73
N VAL A 278 9.10 -2.42 -19.38
CA VAL A 278 10.06 -1.31 -19.48
C VAL A 278 10.08 -0.69 -20.88
N TRP A 279 10.05 -1.53 -21.93
CA TRP A 279 10.09 -1.09 -23.31
C TRP A 279 8.78 -0.45 -23.78
N GLU A 280 7.63 -1.05 -23.51
CA GLU A 280 6.32 -0.54 -23.92
C GLU A 280 5.96 0.76 -23.17
N THR A 281 6.33 0.89 -21.89
CA THR A 281 6.10 2.12 -21.11
C THR A 281 7.20 3.16 -21.26
N GLN A 282 8.18 2.91 -22.15
CA GLN A 282 9.31 3.79 -22.48
C GLN A 282 10.12 4.26 -21.25
N SER A 283 10.12 3.47 -20.18
CA SER A 283 10.60 3.89 -18.86
C SER A 283 12.12 4.03 -18.80
N PRO A 284 12.68 5.25 -18.65
CA PRO A 284 14.13 5.47 -18.66
C PRO A 284 14.81 5.16 -17.32
N LEU A 285 14.04 4.99 -16.25
CA LEU A 285 14.52 4.82 -14.88
C LEU A 285 13.78 3.68 -14.15
N ILE A 286 14.57 2.80 -13.53
CA ILE A 286 14.14 1.71 -12.66
C ILE A 286 14.73 1.94 -11.26
N VAL A 287 13.91 1.87 -10.22
CA VAL A 287 14.33 2.02 -8.82
C VAL A 287 14.04 0.72 -8.06
N MET A 288 15.12 0.05 -7.62
CA MET A 288 15.09 -1.26 -6.97
C MET A 288 15.37 -1.11 -5.47
N LEU A 289 14.33 -1.21 -4.64
CA LEU A 289 14.38 -1.02 -3.19
C LEU A 289 14.52 -2.35 -2.43
N THR A 290 15.35 -3.26 -2.93
CA THR A 290 15.60 -4.57 -2.30
C THR A 290 16.90 -5.18 -2.80
N PRO A 291 17.70 -5.86 -1.95
CA PRO A 291 18.62 -6.88 -2.42
C PRO A 291 17.87 -8.07 -3.04
N ILE A 292 18.60 -8.91 -3.77
CA ILE A 292 18.10 -10.15 -4.40
C ILE A 292 17.57 -11.14 -3.35
N CYS A 293 18.22 -11.22 -2.19
CA CYS A 293 17.92 -12.15 -1.11
C CYS A 293 18.00 -11.43 0.25
N GLU A 294 17.08 -11.76 1.15
CA GLU A 294 16.96 -11.22 2.52
C GLU A 294 16.68 -12.38 3.47
N HIS A 295 17.47 -12.52 4.54
CA HIS A 295 17.47 -13.66 5.47
C HIS A 295 17.27 -15.03 4.80
N GLY A 296 18.01 -15.29 3.71
CA GLY A 296 17.95 -16.54 2.94
C GLY A 296 16.70 -16.71 2.05
N ARG A 297 15.82 -15.71 1.96
CA ARG A 297 14.61 -15.71 1.12
C ARG A 297 14.79 -14.78 -0.09
N VAL A 298 14.60 -15.31 -1.29
CA VAL A 298 14.66 -14.53 -2.54
C VAL A 298 13.54 -13.49 -2.57
N LYS A 299 13.92 -12.21 -2.62
CA LYS A 299 13.01 -11.05 -2.72
C LYS A 299 12.89 -10.54 -4.16
N CYS A 300 13.93 -10.67 -4.96
CA CYS A 300 13.90 -10.32 -6.39
C CYS A 300 14.73 -11.34 -7.18
N HIS A 301 14.31 -11.68 -8.40
CA HIS A 301 15.20 -12.38 -9.34
C HIS A 301 16.23 -11.38 -9.91
N PRO A 302 17.50 -11.76 -10.12
CA PRO A 302 18.43 -10.96 -10.92
C PRO A 302 17.99 -10.94 -12.40
N TYR A 303 17.13 -9.97 -12.74
CA TYR A 303 16.52 -9.84 -14.06
C TYR A 303 17.43 -9.15 -15.10
N TRP A 304 18.75 -9.07 -14.87
CA TRP A 304 19.68 -8.36 -15.75
C TRP A 304 20.97 -9.16 -16.00
N PRO A 305 21.75 -8.86 -17.07
CA PRO A 305 23.02 -9.53 -17.33
C PRO A 305 24.03 -9.29 -16.19
N GLN A 306 24.52 -10.38 -15.59
CA GLN A 306 25.34 -10.33 -14.36
C GLN A 306 26.81 -9.93 -14.59
N HIS A 307 27.23 -9.71 -15.83
CA HIS A 307 28.58 -9.27 -16.18
C HIS A 307 28.53 -8.03 -17.05
N LEU A 308 29.48 -7.11 -16.86
CA LEU A 308 29.63 -5.92 -17.68
C LEU A 308 29.87 -6.32 -19.15
N ASN A 309 29.22 -5.62 -20.08
CA ASN A 309 29.18 -5.89 -21.51
C ASN A 309 28.64 -7.29 -21.91
N SER A 310 28.01 -8.01 -20.98
CA SER A 310 27.23 -9.21 -21.31
C SER A 310 25.77 -8.85 -21.61
N SER A 311 25.13 -9.67 -22.45
CA SER A 311 23.75 -9.49 -22.90
C SER A 311 22.88 -10.71 -22.57
N VAL A 312 21.61 -10.47 -22.29
CA VAL A 312 20.57 -11.51 -22.16
C VAL A 312 19.39 -11.13 -23.06
N ILE A 313 18.79 -12.12 -23.71
CA ILE A 313 17.64 -11.93 -24.60
C ILE A 313 16.35 -12.25 -23.84
N TYR A 314 15.44 -11.28 -23.82
CA TYR A 314 14.12 -11.32 -23.20
C TYR A 314 13.07 -11.17 -24.31
N HIS A 315 12.67 -12.30 -24.90
CA HIS A 315 11.89 -12.36 -26.15
C HIS A 315 12.56 -11.61 -27.31
N ASN A 316 11.99 -10.51 -27.81
CA ASN A 316 12.53 -9.68 -28.88
C ASN A 316 13.48 -8.57 -28.39
N LEU A 317 13.72 -8.46 -27.07
CA LEU A 317 14.59 -7.44 -26.48
C LEU A 317 15.93 -8.05 -26.05
N GLN A 318 17.04 -7.57 -26.62
CA GLN A 318 18.37 -7.82 -26.08
C GLN A 318 18.70 -6.74 -25.05
N VAL A 319 18.97 -7.14 -23.81
CA VAL A 319 19.37 -6.23 -22.72
C VAL A 319 20.84 -6.47 -22.41
N THR A 320 21.64 -5.40 -22.40
CA THR A 320 23.10 -5.42 -22.17
C THR A 320 23.46 -4.51 -20.99
N THR A 321 24.23 -5.02 -20.03
CA THR A 321 24.76 -4.20 -18.91
C THR A 321 25.97 -3.41 -19.40
N ILE A 322 25.77 -2.15 -19.80
CA ILE A 322 26.84 -1.29 -20.35
C ILE A 322 27.62 -0.54 -19.26
N GLN A 323 27.05 -0.39 -18.06
CA GLN A 323 27.74 0.21 -16.92
C GLN A 323 27.25 -0.39 -15.59
N GLU A 324 28.17 -0.54 -14.64
CA GLU A 324 27.84 -0.72 -13.22
C GLU A 324 28.79 0.14 -12.35
N ARG A 325 28.22 0.90 -11.42
CA ARG A 325 28.91 1.67 -10.38
C ARG A 325 28.35 1.27 -9.02
N ASN A 326 29.12 0.52 -8.24
CA ASN A 326 28.79 0.19 -6.86
C ASN A 326 29.17 1.37 -5.95
N LEU A 327 28.17 2.14 -5.50
CA LEU A 327 28.34 3.28 -4.60
C LEU A 327 27.96 2.88 -3.16
N PRO A 328 28.36 3.63 -2.11
CA PRO A 328 28.25 3.15 -0.73
C PRO A 328 26.83 2.86 -0.20
N LEU A 329 25.79 3.40 -0.85
CA LEU A 329 24.39 3.29 -0.43
C LEU A 329 23.47 2.67 -1.50
N TRP A 330 23.91 2.65 -2.76
CA TRP A 330 23.17 2.08 -3.88
C TRP A 330 24.10 1.65 -5.02
N ILE A 331 23.65 0.69 -5.83
CA ILE A 331 24.29 0.38 -7.11
C ILE A 331 23.60 1.21 -8.20
N HIS A 332 24.38 1.88 -9.04
CA HIS A 332 23.90 2.47 -10.28
C HIS A 332 24.29 1.56 -11.46
N ARG A 333 23.34 1.21 -12.31
CA ARG A 333 23.58 0.51 -13.58
C ARG A 333 22.98 1.29 -14.74
N GLU A 334 23.64 1.18 -15.89
CA GLU A 334 23.09 1.63 -17.17
C GLU A 334 22.94 0.39 -18.07
N PHE A 335 21.74 0.21 -18.62
CA PHE A 335 21.39 -0.89 -19.50
C PHE A 335 21.08 -0.37 -20.89
N GLN A 336 21.68 -0.98 -21.93
CA GLN A 336 21.28 -0.78 -23.31
C GLN A 336 20.21 -1.85 -23.64
N ILE A 337 19.03 -1.41 -24.06
CA ILE A 337 17.97 -2.29 -24.56
C ILE A 337 17.90 -2.11 -26.07
N LYS A 338 18.09 -3.20 -26.82
CA LYS A 338 17.95 -3.25 -28.28
C LYS A 338 16.75 -4.11 -28.65
N ASN A 339 15.84 -3.57 -29.44
CA ASN A 339 14.78 -4.35 -30.07
C ASN A 339 15.33 -5.05 -31.32
N LEU A 340 15.24 -6.38 -31.35
CA LEU A 340 15.83 -7.23 -32.40
C LEU A 340 15.00 -7.28 -33.69
N GLU A 341 13.80 -6.68 -33.70
CA GLU A 341 12.88 -6.63 -34.84
C GLU A 341 12.89 -5.25 -35.52
N THR A 342 13.07 -4.17 -34.75
CA THR A 342 13.09 -2.78 -35.26
C THR A 342 14.49 -2.17 -35.33
N ASP A 343 15.50 -2.84 -34.77
CA ASP A 343 16.87 -2.35 -34.53
C ASP A 343 16.97 -1.13 -33.59
N GLU A 344 15.84 -0.67 -33.02
CA GLU A 344 15.76 0.48 -32.10
C GLU A 344 16.51 0.21 -30.79
N GLU A 345 17.26 1.20 -30.30
CA GLU A 345 18.03 1.12 -29.06
C GLU A 345 17.69 2.23 -28.08
N ARG A 346 17.62 1.90 -26.79
CA ARG A 346 17.36 2.83 -25.68
C ARG A 346 18.29 2.53 -24.50
N VAL A 347 18.62 3.56 -23.72
CA VAL A 347 19.34 3.40 -22.45
C VAL A 347 18.37 3.52 -21.28
N VAL A 348 18.45 2.59 -20.33
CA VAL A 348 17.65 2.59 -19.09
C VAL A 348 18.56 2.52 -17.89
N VAL A 349 18.37 3.45 -16.95
CA VAL A 349 19.09 3.54 -15.69
C VAL A 349 18.41 2.64 -14.65
N GLN A 350 19.19 1.92 -13.84
CA GLN A 350 18.73 1.29 -12.60
C GLN A 350 19.47 1.87 -11.40
N LEU A 351 18.71 2.34 -10.40
CA LEU A 351 19.20 2.71 -9.08
C LEU A 351 18.73 1.67 -8.06
N MET A 352 19.65 0.85 -7.56
CA MET A 352 19.38 -0.24 -6.61
C MET A 352 19.83 0.15 -5.20
N TYR A 353 18.90 0.52 -4.32
CA TYR A 353 19.20 0.90 -2.94
C TYR A 353 19.57 -0.33 -2.10
N GLN A 354 20.72 -0.27 -1.42
CA GLN A 354 21.27 -1.40 -0.66
C GLN A 354 21.00 -1.29 0.84
N SER A 355 20.92 -0.06 1.39
CA SER A 355 20.90 0.20 2.83
C SER A 355 19.50 0.12 3.49
N TRP A 356 18.60 -0.74 2.99
CA TRP A 356 17.31 -0.99 3.63
C TRP A 356 17.29 -2.35 4.33
N PRO A 357 17.15 -2.41 5.67
CA PRO A 357 17.18 -3.67 6.39
C PRO A 357 15.98 -4.59 6.10
N ASP A 358 16.20 -5.89 6.28
CA ASP A 358 15.22 -6.96 6.11
C ASP A 358 14.02 -6.81 7.05
N HIS A 359 14.24 -6.21 8.22
CA HIS A 359 13.22 -5.89 9.22
C HIS A 359 13.07 -4.37 9.40
N GLY A 360 11.95 -3.82 8.90
CA GLY A 360 11.57 -2.43 9.18
C GLY A 360 12.03 -1.41 8.13
N VAL A 361 12.89 -0.49 8.56
CA VAL A 361 13.19 0.79 7.89
C VAL A 361 14.67 1.16 8.03
N PRO A 362 15.26 1.97 7.12
CA PRO A 362 16.67 2.34 7.17
C PRO A 362 17.09 2.99 8.50
N ASP A 363 18.11 2.43 9.15
CA ASP A 363 18.60 2.90 10.47
C ASP A 363 19.16 4.33 10.42
N GLU A 364 19.65 4.78 9.25
CA GLU A 364 20.02 6.17 9.00
C GLU A 364 19.06 6.83 7.98
N PRO A 365 18.04 7.60 8.44
CA PRO A 365 17.12 8.32 7.55
C PRO A 365 17.80 9.23 6.52
N LEU A 366 19.00 9.76 6.83
CA LEU A 366 19.75 10.64 5.93
C LEU A 366 20.36 9.88 4.74
N SER A 367 20.66 8.59 4.89
CA SER A 367 21.10 7.74 3.77
C SER A 367 19.95 7.29 2.87
N PHE A 368 18.69 7.37 3.33
CA PHE A 368 17.51 7.25 2.47
C PHE A 368 17.22 8.56 1.75
N ILE A 369 17.22 9.70 2.45
CA ILE A 369 17.02 11.04 1.86
C ILE A 369 18.01 11.31 0.71
N ARG A 370 19.31 11.00 0.90
CA ARG A 370 20.32 11.13 -0.17
C ARG A 370 20.05 10.24 -1.39
N PHE A 371 19.38 9.10 -1.22
CA PHE A 371 18.98 8.27 -2.36
C PHE A 371 17.77 8.84 -3.11
N ILE A 372 16.82 9.46 -2.39
CA ILE A 372 15.69 10.18 -3.01
C ILE A 372 16.20 11.36 -3.85
N GLU A 373 17.19 12.11 -3.36
CA GLU A 373 17.84 13.19 -4.11
C GLU A 373 18.39 12.71 -5.48
N GLU A 374 19.02 11.53 -5.52
CA GLU A 374 19.57 10.94 -6.75
C GLU A 374 18.49 10.34 -7.68
N VAL A 375 17.43 9.74 -7.12
CA VAL A 375 16.25 9.33 -7.89
C VAL A 375 15.58 10.53 -8.56
N ARG A 376 15.45 11.65 -7.82
CA ARG A 376 14.89 12.90 -8.34
C ARG A 376 15.78 13.51 -9.42
N LYS A 377 17.12 13.51 -9.25
CA LYS A 377 18.07 13.91 -10.30
C LYS A 377 17.94 13.05 -11.57
N ALA A 378 17.83 11.74 -11.43
CA ALA A 378 17.67 10.81 -12.55
C ALA A 378 16.31 10.93 -13.28
N ARG A 379 15.31 11.58 -12.68
CA ARG A 379 14.02 11.92 -13.30
C ARG A 379 14.05 13.23 -14.10
N ILE A 380 15.06 14.10 -13.93
CA ILE A 380 15.03 15.46 -14.52
C ILE A 380 14.89 15.39 -16.05
N GLY A 381 13.78 15.93 -16.55
CA GLY A 381 13.47 16.00 -17.98
C GLY A 381 12.63 14.85 -18.53
N THR A 382 12.30 13.82 -17.74
CA THR A 382 11.42 12.71 -18.17
C THR A 382 9.95 13.02 -17.86
N VAL A 383 9.03 12.50 -18.69
CA VAL A 383 7.58 12.54 -18.46
C VAL A 383 6.95 11.15 -18.37
N GLU A 384 7.72 10.16 -18.82
CA GLU A 384 7.52 8.72 -18.80
C GLU A 384 7.56 8.18 -17.35
N PRO A 385 6.85 7.07 -17.05
CA PRO A 385 6.77 6.55 -15.69
C PRO A 385 8.10 5.93 -15.23
N THR A 386 8.58 6.35 -14.06
CA THR A 386 9.68 5.67 -13.36
C THR A 386 9.17 4.35 -12.77
N ILE A 387 9.82 3.23 -13.10
CA ILE A 387 9.47 1.93 -12.52
C ILE A 387 10.05 1.86 -11.10
N VAL A 388 9.24 1.55 -10.10
CA VAL A 388 9.69 1.42 -8.70
C VAL A 388 9.24 0.07 -8.15
N HIS A 389 10.18 -0.73 -7.68
CA HIS A 389 9.89 -2.05 -7.12
C HIS A 389 10.67 -2.35 -5.84
N CYS A 390 10.17 -3.33 -5.09
CA CYS A 390 10.91 -3.98 -4.00
C CYS A 390 10.74 -5.49 -4.17
N SER A 391 10.40 -6.23 -3.11
CA SER A 391 9.87 -7.60 -3.26
C SER A 391 8.43 -7.59 -3.78
N ALA A 392 7.51 -6.93 -3.06
CA ALA A 392 6.07 -6.96 -3.34
C ALA A 392 5.55 -5.72 -4.11
N GLY A 393 6.37 -4.68 -4.26
CA GLY A 393 5.96 -3.44 -4.94
C GLY A 393 4.97 -2.58 -4.16
N ILE A 394 4.97 -2.65 -2.82
CA ILE A 394 3.98 -1.95 -1.98
C ILE A 394 4.57 -1.18 -0.79
N GLY A 395 5.36 -1.83 0.07
CA GLY A 395 5.87 -1.23 1.32
C GLY A 395 6.91 -0.14 1.06
N ARG A 396 8.16 -0.57 0.81
CA ARG A 396 9.28 0.33 0.46
C ARG A 396 8.98 1.22 -0.75
N THR A 397 8.30 0.67 -1.75
CA THR A 397 7.80 1.37 -2.95
C THR A 397 6.91 2.57 -2.60
N GLY A 398 5.92 2.39 -1.70
CA GLY A 398 5.06 3.49 -1.26
C GLY A 398 5.81 4.53 -0.41
N VAL A 399 6.82 4.13 0.36
CA VAL A 399 7.65 5.07 1.12
C VAL A 399 8.47 5.99 0.19
N LEU A 400 9.05 5.45 -0.88
CA LEU A 400 9.75 6.28 -1.88
C LEU A 400 8.80 7.27 -2.55
N ILE A 401 7.64 6.79 -3.02
CA ILE A 401 6.66 7.63 -3.72
C ILE A 401 6.10 8.71 -2.80
N LEU A 402 5.84 8.40 -1.51
CA LEU A 402 5.42 9.39 -0.53
C LEU A 402 6.49 10.44 -0.30
N MET A 403 7.76 10.04 -0.09
CA MET A 403 8.86 10.97 0.15
C MET A 403 9.04 11.93 -1.03
N GLU A 404 9.15 11.41 -2.26
CA GLU A 404 9.34 12.23 -3.46
C GLU A 404 8.14 13.16 -3.73
N THR A 405 6.91 12.72 -3.44
CA THR A 405 5.71 13.58 -3.52
C THR A 405 5.73 14.67 -2.45
N ALA A 406 6.11 14.35 -1.21
CA ALA A 406 6.18 15.29 -0.10
C ALA A 406 7.26 16.37 -0.30
N GLU A 407 8.44 16.01 -0.84
CA GLU A 407 9.47 16.99 -1.17
C GLU A 407 8.98 17.99 -2.24
N CYS A 408 8.33 17.50 -3.30
CA CYS A 408 7.78 18.37 -4.35
C CYS A 408 6.59 19.22 -3.86
N LEU A 409 5.84 18.77 -2.85
CA LEU A 409 4.80 19.57 -2.16
C LEU A 409 5.43 20.70 -1.31
N ILE A 410 6.50 20.41 -0.57
CA ILE A 410 7.26 21.42 0.20
C ILE A 410 7.82 22.49 -0.75
N GLU A 411 8.41 22.08 -1.87
CA GLU A 411 8.91 22.97 -2.93
C GLU A 411 7.82 23.85 -3.54
N ALA A 412 6.62 23.29 -3.75
CA ALA A 412 5.43 24.01 -4.21
C ALA A 412 4.74 24.86 -3.11
N ASN A 413 5.34 24.98 -1.92
CA ASN A 413 4.79 25.67 -0.74
C ASN A 413 3.40 25.16 -0.29
N GLN A 414 3.08 23.90 -0.58
CA GLN A 414 1.79 23.27 -0.29
C GLN A 414 1.80 22.53 1.05
N PRO A 415 0.65 22.40 1.73
CA PRO A 415 0.54 21.53 2.90
C PRO A 415 0.82 20.07 2.53
N VAL A 416 1.47 19.34 3.44
CA VAL A 416 1.77 17.91 3.28
C VAL A 416 0.96 17.11 4.29
N TYR A 417 0.05 16.28 3.79
CA TYR A 417 -0.73 15.34 4.59
C TYR A 417 -0.40 13.89 4.18
N PRO A 418 0.52 13.20 4.88
CA PRO A 418 0.99 11.89 4.46
C PRO A 418 -0.11 10.81 4.37
N LEU A 419 -1.22 10.93 5.12
CA LEU A 419 -2.39 10.05 5.02
C LEU A 419 -3.08 10.17 3.64
N ASP A 420 -3.18 11.39 3.11
CA ASP A 420 -3.82 11.63 1.81
C ASP A 420 -2.95 11.11 0.68
N ILE A 421 -1.62 11.27 0.79
CA ILE A 421 -0.65 10.70 -0.15
C ILE A 421 -0.72 9.16 -0.13
N VAL A 422 -0.81 8.53 1.05
CA VAL A 422 -1.08 7.08 1.15
C VAL A 422 -2.41 6.71 0.51
N THR A 423 -3.46 7.50 0.72
CA THR A 423 -4.80 7.24 0.19
C THR A 423 -4.81 7.32 -1.34
N GLN A 424 -4.22 8.36 -1.93
CA GLN A 424 -4.05 8.52 -3.38
C GLN A 424 -3.25 7.37 -4.00
N MET A 425 -2.18 6.90 -3.34
CA MET A 425 -1.46 5.69 -3.77
C MET A 425 -2.35 4.44 -3.65
N ARG A 426 -3.11 4.29 -2.56
CA ARG A 426 -3.95 3.09 -2.29
C ARG A 426 -5.22 3.00 -3.13
N LEU A 427 -5.64 4.07 -3.79
CA LEU A 427 -6.62 4.05 -4.88
C LEU A 427 -6.03 3.45 -6.18
N GLN A 428 -4.72 3.55 -6.38
CA GLN A 428 -4.05 3.19 -7.64
C GLN A 428 -3.30 1.84 -7.56
N ARG A 429 -2.72 1.49 -6.40
CA ARG A 429 -2.21 0.15 -6.09
C ARG A 429 -2.55 -0.20 -4.64
N PRO A 430 -3.15 -1.36 -4.33
CA PRO A 430 -3.52 -1.69 -2.96
C PRO A 430 -2.27 -1.89 -2.08
N LEU A 431 -2.46 -1.78 -0.75
CA LEU A 431 -1.44 -2.06 0.28
C LEU A 431 -0.19 -1.15 0.27
N MET A 432 -0.17 -0.07 -0.52
CA MET A 432 0.92 0.90 -0.57
C MET A 432 1.24 1.48 0.81
N ILE A 433 2.53 1.41 1.19
CA ILE A 433 3.03 1.43 2.58
C ILE A 433 2.37 0.33 3.43
N GLN A 434 3.16 -0.65 3.86
CA GLN A 434 2.63 -1.93 4.35
C GLN A 434 2.45 -1.98 5.87
N THR A 435 3.29 -1.28 6.64
CA THR A 435 3.34 -1.33 8.11
C THR A 435 3.38 0.09 8.73
N PRO A 436 2.89 0.26 9.97
CA PRO A 436 2.98 1.54 10.67
C PRO A 436 4.41 2.06 10.82
N SER A 437 5.40 1.19 11.01
CA SER A 437 6.83 1.58 11.10
C SER A 437 7.35 2.21 9.80
N GLN A 438 6.94 1.69 8.63
CA GLN A 438 7.29 2.28 7.33
C GLN A 438 6.66 3.66 7.15
N TYR A 439 5.41 3.82 7.60
CA TYR A 439 4.69 5.09 7.54
C TYR A 439 5.29 6.13 8.49
N ARG A 440 5.54 5.75 9.75
CA ARG A 440 6.18 6.61 10.75
C ARG A 440 7.56 7.09 10.29
N PHE A 441 8.41 6.18 9.80
CA PHE A 441 9.73 6.52 9.25
C PHE A 441 9.67 7.58 8.14
N VAL A 442 8.77 7.43 7.16
CA VAL A 442 8.71 8.41 6.07
C VAL A 442 8.16 9.76 6.54
N CYS A 443 7.25 9.76 7.51
CA CYS A 443 6.80 10.99 8.18
C CYS A 443 7.94 11.69 8.93
N GLU A 444 8.79 10.92 9.64
CA GLU A 444 10.01 11.43 10.29
C GLU A 444 11.02 11.96 9.26
N CYS A 445 11.17 11.33 8.09
CA CYS A 445 11.97 11.84 6.98
C CYS A 445 11.44 13.17 6.42
N VAL A 446 10.14 13.27 6.14
CA VAL A 446 9.47 14.48 5.62
C VAL A 446 9.65 15.65 6.58
N LEU A 447 9.36 15.43 7.88
CA LEU A 447 9.55 16.46 8.90
C LEU A 447 11.03 16.87 9.02
N LYS A 448 11.96 15.91 8.91
CA LYS A 448 13.41 16.15 8.98
C LYS A 448 13.95 16.97 7.82
N VAL A 449 13.54 16.72 6.57
CA VAL A 449 14.01 17.53 5.42
C VAL A 449 13.48 18.96 5.48
N TYR A 450 12.25 19.16 5.97
CA TYR A 450 11.67 20.47 6.21
C TYR A 450 12.37 21.21 7.36
N GLN A 451 12.45 20.61 8.56
CA GLN A 451 13.05 21.24 9.74
C GLN A 451 14.55 21.56 9.59
N LYS A 452 15.29 20.76 8.79
CA LYS A 452 16.70 21.05 8.45
C LYS A 452 16.84 22.00 7.27
N GLY A 453 15.75 22.39 6.61
CA GLY A 453 15.76 23.21 5.41
C GLY A 453 16.62 22.59 4.30
N MET A 454 16.58 21.26 4.17
CA MET A 454 17.20 20.52 3.07
C MET A 454 16.35 20.66 1.81
N ILE A 455 15.03 20.58 1.98
CA ILE A 455 14.02 20.92 0.98
C ILE A 455 13.25 22.14 1.50
N ARG A 456 12.90 23.09 0.62
CA ARG A 456 12.26 24.37 0.96
C ARG A 456 11.32 24.80 -0.17
N PRO A 457 10.29 25.60 0.12
CA PRO A 457 9.55 26.35 -0.90
C PRO A 457 10.47 27.07 -1.89
N LEU A 458 10.21 26.89 -3.19
CA LEU A 458 10.94 27.59 -4.24
C LEU A 458 10.44 29.04 -4.35
N PRO A 459 11.29 30.03 -4.71
CA PRO A 459 10.92 31.45 -4.68
C PRO A 459 9.64 31.80 -5.45
N GLU A 460 9.39 31.14 -6.58
CA GLU A 460 8.17 31.30 -7.39
C GLU A 460 6.86 30.94 -6.67
N PHE A 461 6.91 30.06 -5.65
CA PHE A 461 5.75 29.68 -4.84
C PHE A 461 5.67 30.44 -3.50
N CYS A 462 6.59 31.38 -3.25
CA CYS A 462 6.64 32.21 -2.05
C CYS A 462 6.03 33.61 -2.23
N ILE A 463 5.81 34.08 -3.46
CA ILE A 463 5.43 35.48 -3.74
C ILE A 463 3.91 35.65 -3.74
N GLN A 464 3.37 36.31 -2.72
CA GLN A 464 1.98 36.78 -2.70
C GLN A 464 1.88 38.27 -3.06
N GLY A 465 1.75 38.54 -4.37
CA GLY A 465 1.02 39.70 -4.90
C GLY A 465 1.60 41.12 -4.69
N ASN A 466 2.29 41.64 -5.71
CA ASN A 466 2.01 42.99 -6.21
C ASN A 466 2.58 43.26 -7.61
N SER A 467 1.72 43.19 -8.64
CA SER A 467 1.96 43.76 -9.99
C SER A 467 0.64 43.77 -10.77
N PRO A 468 0.19 44.92 -11.32
CA PRO A 468 -0.97 44.95 -12.20
C PRO A 468 -0.65 44.31 -13.57
N PRO A 469 -1.65 43.81 -14.32
CA PRO A 469 -1.43 43.09 -15.57
C PRO A 469 -1.09 44.02 -16.75
N SER A 470 0.14 44.53 -16.79
CA SER A 470 0.67 45.33 -17.90
C SER A 470 1.65 44.53 -18.78
N GLN A 471 1.16 44.05 -19.92
CA GLN A 471 1.91 43.72 -21.15
C GLN A 471 3.16 42.81 -21.01
N LEU A 472 2.94 41.48 -21.05
CA LEU A 472 3.97 40.53 -21.48
C LEU A 472 3.42 39.56 -22.54
N THR A 473 3.63 39.87 -23.82
CA THR A 473 3.24 39.03 -24.96
C THR A 473 4.28 37.95 -25.25
N GLY A 474 4.16 36.81 -24.57
CA GLY A 474 4.77 35.52 -24.92
C GLY A 474 6.23 35.29 -24.47
N PRO A 475 6.81 34.10 -24.77
CA PRO A 475 6.17 32.86 -25.20
C PRO A 475 5.79 31.94 -24.00
N SER A 476 5.21 30.76 -24.27
CA SER A 476 4.67 29.83 -23.26
C SER A 476 5.70 29.30 -22.25
N LEU A 477 5.25 29.03 -21.02
CA LEU A 477 6.08 28.63 -19.85
C LEU A 477 7.01 27.44 -20.11
N GLY A 478 6.61 26.46 -20.94
CA GLY A 478 7.43 25.29 -21.29
C GLY A 478 8.78 25.62 -21.95
N SER A 479 9.00 26.88 -22.36
CA SER A 479 10.29 27.38 -22.86
C SER A 479 11.30 27.67 -21.74
N ARG A 480 10.84 28.22 -20.60
CA ARG A 480 11.75 28.72 -19.54
C ARG A 480 12.33 27.60 -18.67
N ALA A 481 11.58 26.53 -18.42
CA ALA A 481 12.07 25.36 -17.69
C ALA A 481 13.33 24.75 -18.34
N ARG A 482 13.34 24.65 -19.68
CA ARG A 482 14.50 24.14 -20.45
C ARG A 482 15.75 25.03 -20.28
N ALA A 483 15.57 26.34 -20.29
CA ALA A 483 16.67 27.30 -20.15
C ALA A 483 17.39 27.18 -18.79
N PHE A 484 16.64 26.93 -17.72
CA PHE A 484 17.21 26.79 -16.37
C PHE A 484 18.04 25.51 -16.24
N CYS A 485 17.58 24.38 -16.81
CA CYS A 485 18.38 23.15 -16.90
C CYS A 485 19.75 23.41 -17.56
N SER A 486 19.79 24.06 -18.72
CA SER A 486 21.06 24.37 -19.41
C SER A 486 21.98 25.31 -18.61
N SER A 487 21.42 26.25 -17.84
CA SER A 487 22.22 27.16 -17.00
C SER A 487 22.86 26.45 -15.81
N TRP A 488 22.19 25.46 -15.23
CA TRP A 488 22.70 24.69 -14.09
C TRP A 488 23.75 23.65 -14.53
N PHE A 489 23.53 23.01 -15.69
CA PHE A 489 24.41 21.99 -16.26
C PHE A 489 25.85 22.50 -16.49
N ASN A 490 25.99 23.69 -17.09
CA ASN A 490 27.29 24.28 -17.41
C ASN A 490 28.14 24.60 -16.17
N ASN A 491 27.53 25.05 -15.07
CA ASN A 491 28.26 25.44 -13.86
C ASN A 491 28.84 24.23 -13.11
N ASN A 492 28.12 23.11 -13.07
CA ASN A 492 28.59 21.91 -12.35
C ASN A 492 29.66 21.11 -13.11
N ILE A 493 29.63 21.09 -14.45
CA ILE A 493 30.68 20.41 -15.23
C ILE A 493 32.04 21.09 -15.04
N GLN A 494 32.09 22.43 -14.95
CA GLN A 494 33.35 23.13 -14.68
C GLN A 494 33.94 22.82 -13.30
N GLN A 495 33.12 22.59 -12.27
CA GLN A 495 33.61 22.22 -10.94
C GLN A 495 34.17 20.79 -10.90
N GLN A 496 33.60 19.83 -11.64
CA GLN A 496 34.16 18.47 -11.69
C GLN A 496 35.49 18.41 -12.45
N LEU A 497 35.68 19.24 -13.48
CA LEU A 497 36.93 19.28 -14.27
C LEU A 497 38.13 19.90 -13.53
N HIS A 498 37.92 20.64 -12.43
CA HIS A 498 39.03 21.25 -11.67
C HIS A 498 39.62 20.37 -10.55
N ASN A 499 38.92 19.32 -10.10
CA ASN A 499 39.36 18.49 -8.97
C ASN A 499 40.09 17.18 -9.38
N GLY A 500 40.27 16.92 -10.68
CA GLY A 500 40.97 15.73 -11.19
C GLY A 500 42.49 15.87 -11.34
N GLY A 501 43.10 16.89 -10.71
CA GLY A 501 44.36 17.49 -11.17
C GLY A 501 45.63 17.30 -10.33
N SER A 502 45.65 16.45 -9.30
CA SER A 502 46.89 16.22 -8.52
C SER A 502 46.93 14.88 -7.77
N HIS A 503 47.65 13.90 -8.33
CA HIS A 503 48.61 13.05 -7.60
C HIS A 503 49.38 12.19 -8.62
N ALA A 504 50.70 12.33 -8.59
CA ALA A 504 51.70 11.49 -9.25
C ALA A 504 52.76 11.11 -8.20
#